data_AF-A0A7C4H1K5-F1
#
_entry.id   AF-A0A7C4H1K5-F1
#
_cell.length_a   1.000
_cell.length_b   1.000
_cell.length_c   1.000
_cell.angle_alpha   90.00
_cell.angle_beta   90.00
_cell.angle_gamma   90.00
#
_symmetry.space_group_name_H-M   'P 1'
#
loop_
_entity.id
_entity.type
_entity.pdbx_description
1 polymer ?
#
loop_
_entity_poly.entity_id
_entity_poly.type
_entity_poly.pdbx_seq_one_letter_code
_entity_poly.pdbx_strand_id
1 'polypeptide(L)'
;MESLRVREAIHLTLFILMQDIQWYLKRKGKNLQNVNSIIKYAMEILVKLLAPFAPHLCEEIWEKYGNKNFISIESWPIPRESFINPIAETIEEYIKNIIEDSLEIIKVTEITPSKIYYYIASKWKWDVYLKAIQLLEEGIDTKMLIREIMKDQSIRSKGSIAIKFLNSISQLIITMDKDYRKRILSIGPLNELDILNNNKSFLEEYFKCKVYIMLADEAYYDPKSKADQSIPLRPAIYIE
;
A
#
# COMPACT_ATOMS: atom_id res chain seq x y z
N MET A 1 15.57 9.65 16.88
CA MET A 1 16.25 10.00 18.16
C MET A 1 17.53 10.79 17.93
N GLU A 2 18.38 10.41 16.96
CA GLU A 2 19.64 11.12 16.64
C GLU A 2 19.46 12.60 16.29
N SER A 3 18.41 12.94 15.54
CA SER A 3 18.11 14.33 15.17
C SER A 3 17.31 15.10 16.24
N LEU A 4 17.16 14.56 17.45
CA LEU A 4 16.37 15.13 18.57
C LEU A 4 14.92 15.52 18.23
N ARG A 5 14.33 14.91 17.19
CA ARG A 5 12.91 15.08 16.82
C ARG A 5 12.02 14.18 17.69
N VAL A 6 11.92 14.53 18.97
CA VAL A 6 11.23 13.73 20.01
C VAL A 6 9.76 13.47 19.65
N ARG A 7 9.03 14.48 19.17
CA ARG A 7 7.62 14.35 18.79
C ARG A 7 7.43 13.33 17.67
N GLU A 8 8.24 13.42 16.61
CA GLU A 8 8.19 12.48 15.49
C GLU A 8 8.58 11.06 15.92
N ALA A 9 9.58 10.94 16.81
CA ALA A 9 10.00 9.64 17.34
C ALA A 9 8.89 8.94 18.12
N ILE A 10 8.18 9.67 18.99
CA ILE A 10 7.00 9.13 19.70
C ILE A 10 5.89 8.78 18.70
N HIS A 11 5.65 9.65 17.72
CA HIS A 11 4.63 9.41 16.71
C HIS A 11 4.89 8.10 15.94
N LEU A 12 6.11 7.90 15.45
CA LEU A 12 6.53 6.68 14.75
C LEU A 12 6.46 5.45 15.66
N THR A 13 7.03 5.57 16.86
CA THR A 13 7.17 4.43 17.78
C THR A 13 5.84 3.98 18.35
N LEU A 14 5.02 4.91 18.83
CA LEU A 14 3.79 4.56 19.55
C LEU A 14 2.58 4.45 18.63
N PHE A 15 2.41 5.38 17.69
CA PHE A 15 1.18 5.44 16.89
C PHE A 15 1.31 4.61 15.61
N ILE A 16 2.33 4.86 14.80
CA ILE A 16 2.49 4.17 13.51
C ILE A 16 2.72 2.67 13.73
N LEU A 17 3.68 2.29 14.58
CA LEU A 17 3.93 0.87 14.87
C LEU A 17 2.69 0.15 15.44
N MET A 18 1.92 0.82 16.30
CA MET A 18 0.69 0.23 16.84
C MET A 18 -0.39 0.08 15.77
N GLN A 19 -0.53 1.05 14.85
CA GLN A 19 -1.42 0.93 13.70
C GLN A 19 -1.03 -0.26 12.81
N ASP A 20 0.27 -0.46 12.57
CA ASP A 20 0.75 -1.60 11.79
C ASP A 20 0.52 -2.94 12.49
N ILE A 21 0.69 -3.02 13.81
CA ILE A 21 0.35 -4.22 14.59
C ILE A 21 -1.15 -4.51 14.54
N GLN A 22 -1.99 -3.48 14.70
CA GLN A 22 -3.45 -3.63 14.60
C GLN A 22 -3.88 -4.05 13.21
N TRP A 23 -3.24 -3.49 12.17
CA TRP A 23 -3.46 -3.90 10.80
C TRP A 23 -3.07 -5.37 10.59
N TYR A 24 -1.88 -5.78 11.03
CA TYR A 24 -1.44 -7.17 10.97
C TYR A 24 -2.41 -8.12 11.69
N LEU A 25 -2.94 -7.71 12.84
CA LEU A 25 -3.94 -8.46 13.60
C LEU A 25 -5.28 -8.60 12.89
N LYS A 26 -5.69 -7.61 12.09
CA LYS A 26 -6.86 -7.71 11.21
C LYS A 26 -6.58 -8.59 10.01
N ARG A 27 -5.36 -8.50 9.48
CA ARG A 27 -4.92 -9.18 8.27
C ARG A 27 -4.63 -10.66 8.45
N LYS A 28 -4.21 -11.07 9.65
CA LYS A 28 -3.79 -12.44 9.94
C LYS A 28 -4.86 -13.44 9.50
N GLY A 29 -4.43 -14.44 8.75
CA GLY A 29 -5.25 -15.60 8.49
C GLY A 29 -5.44 -16.46 9.75
N LYS A 30 -6.09 -17.61 9.61
CA LYS A 30 -6.37 -18.55 10.72
C LYS A 30 -5.12 -19.21 11.33
N ASN A 31 -3.93 -18.97 10.79
CA ASN A 31 -2.68 -19.55 11.27
C ASN A 31 -2.14 -18.82 12.50
N LEU A 32 -2.63 -19.21 13.68
CA LEU A 32 -2.36 -18.56 14.97
C LEU A 32 -0.93 -18.77 15.50
N GLN A 33 -0.23 -19.85 15.11
CA GLN A 33 1.05 -20.23 15.73
C GLN A 33 2.18 -19.22 15.44
N ASN A 34 2.33 -18.77 14.19
CA ASN A 34 3.38 -17.81 13.82
C ASN A 34 3.02 -16.36 14.19
N VAL A 35 1.73 -16.08 14.37
CA VAL A 35 1.24 -14.74 14.70
C VAL A 35 1.73 -14.32 16.08
N ASN A 36 1.65 -15.22 17.07
CA ASN A 36 2.01 -14.88 18.44
C ASN A 36 3.51 -14.58 18.60
N SER A 37 4.38 -15.29 17.88
CA SER A 37 5.82 -15.03 17.93
C SER A 37 6.17 -13.69 17.27
N ILE A 38 5.56 -13.36 16.14
CA ILE A 38 5.76 -12.08 15.45
C ILE A 38 5.26 -10.91 16.30
N ILE A 39 4.07 -11.03 16.90
CA ILE A 39 3.53 -9.97 17.77
C ILE A 39 4.38 -9.81 19.02
N LYS A 40 4.81 -10.91 19.65
CA LYS A 40 5.71 -10.85 20.80
C LYS A 40 6.99 -10.09 20.44
N TYR A 41 7.61 -10.44 19.31
CA TYR A 41 8.81 -9.76 18.82
C TYR A 41 8.57 -8.26 18.56
N ALA A 42 7.47 -7.90 17.89
CA ALA A 42 7.12 -6.50 17.64
C ALA A 42 6.86 -5.71 18.94
N MET A 43 6.19 -6.33 19.92
CA MET A 43 5.91 -5.71 21.21
C MET A 43 7.19 -5.54 22.05
N GLU A 44 8.11 -6.50 22.03
CA GLU A 44 9.42 -6.34 22.67
C GLU A 44 10.20 -5.16 22.08
N ILE A 45 10.17 -4.99 20.75
CA ILE A 45 10.78 -3.84 20.08
C ILE A 45 10.09 -2.54 20.51
N LEU A 46 8.75 -2.50 20.50
CA LEU A 46 7.98 -1.33 20.94
C LEU A 46 8.37 -0.91 22.36
N VAL A 47 8.46 -1.87 23.28
CA VAL A 47 8.81 -1.64 24.69
C VAL A 47 10.24 -1.08 24.81
N LYS A 48 11.21 -1.60 24.04
CA LYS A 48 12.57 -1.04 23.98
C LYS A 48 12.59 0.39 23.42
N LEU A 49 11.85 0.65 22.34
CA LEU A 49 11.78 1.97 21.71
C LEU A 49 11.05 3.00 22.60
N LEU A 50 10.10 2.55 23.43
CA LEU A 50 9.31 3.39 24.32
C LEU A 50 10.03 3.68 25.65
N ALA A 51 11.04 2.89 26.01
CA ALA A 51 11.78 3.02 27.27
C ALA A 51 12.30 4.44 27.57
N PRO A 52 12.83 5.23 26.61
CA PRO A 52 13.25 6.60 26.85
C PRO A 52 12.11 7.57 27.21
N PHE A 53 10.86 7.21 26.88
CA PHE A 53 9.68 8.06 27.10
C PHE A 53 8.89 7.65 28.35
N ALA A 54 8.75 6.34 28.58
CA ALA A 54 7.96 5.79 29.69
C ALA A 54 8.74 4.67 30.41
N PRO A 55 9.89 4.97 31.04
CA PRO A 55 10.81 3.95 31.55
C PRO A 55 10.17 3.02 32.58
N HIS A 56 9.46 3.57 33.57
CA HIS A 56 8.81 2.78 34.62
C HIS A 56 7.79 1.78 34.05
N LEU A 57 6.96 2.22 33.09
CA LEU A 57 5.99 1.34 32.44
C LEU A 57 6.69 0.24 31.63
N CYS A 58 7.77 0.59 30.93
CA CYS A 58 8.51 -0.35 30.10
C CYS A 58 9.23 -1.40 30.96
N GLU A 59 9.79 -1.04 32.12
CA GLU A 59 10.39 -2.00 33.07
C GLU A 59 9.36 -3.03 33.56
N GLU A 60 8.17 -2.58 33.97
CA GLU A 60 7.09 -3.47 34.42
C GLU A 60 6.63 -4.44 33.32
N ILE A 61 6.52 -3.95 32.07
CA ILE A 61 6.15 -4.79 30.93
C ILE A 61 7.28 -5.78 30.60
N TRP A 62 8.53 -5.32 30.67
CA TRP A 62 9.72 -6.11 30.38
C TRP A 62 9.89 -7.27 31.37
N GLU A 63 9.68 -7.01 32.67
CA GLU A 63 9.67 -8.03 33.71
C GLU A 63 8.52 -9.04 33.48
N LYS A 64 7.32 -8.56 33.11
CA LYS A 64 6.18 -9.44 32.75
C LYS A 64 6.45 -10.35 31.56
N TYR A 65 7.34 -9.95 30.65
CA TYR A 65 7.79 -10.82 29.55
C TYR A 65 8.79 -11.90 30.00
N GLY A 66 9.21 -11.89 31.26
CA GLY A 66 10.12 -12.86 31.86
C GLY A 66 11.59 -12.48 31.75
N ASN A 67 11.88 -11.23 31.35
CA ASN A 67 13.25 -10.74 31.26
C ASN A 67 13.76 -10.36 32.66
N LYS A 68 15.03 -10.66 32.95
CA LYS A 68 15.64 -10.47 34.28
C LYS A 68 16.44 -9.17 34.42
N ASN A 69 16.85 -8.58 33.31
CA ASN A 69 17.67 -7.37 33.29
C ASN A 69 16.76 -6.14 33.15
N PHE A 70 17.24 -5.00 33.63
CA PHE A 70 16.59 -3.71 33.39
C PHE A 70 16.61 -3.35 31.90
N ILE A 71 15.48 -2.86 31.40
CA ILE A 71 15.40 -2.42 30.00
C ILE A 71 16.30 -1.22 29.72
N SER A 72 16.57 -0.40 30.74
CA SER A 72 17.47 0.75 30.65
C SER A 72 18.92 0.41 30.26
N ILE A 73 19.35 -0.83 30.50
CA ILE A 73 20.72 -1.31 30.19
C ILE A 73 20.72 -2.16 28.90
N GLU A 74 19.54 -2.47 28.37
CA GLU A 74 19.38 -3.32 27.21
C GLU A 74 19.81 -2.61 25.91
N SER A 75 20.32 -3.40 24.95
CA SER A 75 20.75 -2.84 23.66
C SER A 75 19.58 -2.29 22.86
N TRP A 76 19.81 -1.14 22.22
CA TRP A 76 18.85 -0.52 21.31
C TRP A 76 18.52 -1.48 20.15
N PRO A 77 17.25 -1.61 19.73
CA PRO A 77 16.87 -2.51 18.65
C PRO A 77 17.52 -2.08 17.32
N ILE A 78 18.15 -3.05 16.65
CA ILE A 78 18.83 -2.85 15.37
C ILE A 78 17.96 -3.43 14.26
N PRO A 79 17.70 -2.67 13.17
CA PRO A 79 16.93 -3.18 12.04
C PRO A 79 17.66 -4.35 11.37
N ARG A 80 16.91 -5.39 11.02
CA ARG A 80 17.43 -6.54 10.27
C ARG A 80 17.07 -6.36 8.80
N GLU A 81 18.08 -6.21 7.95
CA GLU A 81 17.88 -6.00 6.50
C GLU A 81 17.05 -7.12 5.86
N SER A 82 17.18 -8.36 6.35
CA SER A 82 16.39 -9.50 5.87
C SER A 82 14.88 -9.40 6.11
N PHE A 83 14.44 -8.52 7.01
CA PHE A 83 13.03 -8.28 7.28
C PHE A 83 12.45 -7.12 6.47
N ILE A 84 13.30 -6.34 5.79
CA ILE A 84 12.90 -5.21 4.97
C ILE A 84 12.57 -5.74 3.58
N ASN A 85 11.30 -5.67 3.19
CA ASN A 85 10.85 -6.13 1.88
C ASN A 85 9.98 -5.04 1.22
N PRO A 86 10.59 -4.20 0.35
CA PRO A 86 9.87 -3.12 -0.32
C PRO A 86 8.69 -3.59 -1.18
N ILE A 87 8.77 -4.81 -1.74
CA ILE A 87 7.69 -5.40 -2.54
C ILE A 87 6.51 -5.73 -1.64
N ALA A 88 6.76 -6.40 -0.51
CA ALA A 88 5.70 -6.75 0.44
C ALA A 88 5.04 -5.49 1.05
N GLU A 89 5.82 -4.47 1.39
CA GLU A 89 5.30 -3.19 1.87
C GLU A 89 4.40 -2.51 0.84
N THR A 90 4.83 -2.47 -0.42
CA THR A 90 4.07 -1.85 -1.51
C THR A 90 2.77 -2.60 -1.80
N ILE A 91 2.80 -3.94 -1.73
CA ILE A 91 1.59 -4.77 -1.87
C ILE A 91 0.61 -4.49 -0.73
N GLU A 92 1.08 -4.41 0.51
CA GLU A 92 0.19 -4.18 1.64
C GLU A 92 -0.38 -2.76 1.65
N GLU A 93 0.43 -1.77 1.27
CA GLU A 93 -0.03 -0.39 1.08
C GLU A 93 -1.09 -0.32 -0.03
N TYR A 94 -0.89 -1.01 -1.15
CA TYR A 94 -1.88 -1.12 -2.21
C TYR A 94 -3.22 -1.69 -1.71
N ILE A 95 -3.19 -2.74 -0.90
CA ILE A 95 -4.39 -3.35 -0.33
C ILE A 95 -5.09 -2.40 0.65
N LYS A 96 -4.33 -1.72 1.52
CA LYS A 96 -4.87 -0.69 2.43
C LYS A 96 -5.59 0.40 1.64
N ASN A 97 -4.96 0.94 0.60
CA ASN A 97 -5.53 1.99 -0.25
C ASN A 97 -6.83 1.55 -0.93
N ILE A 98 -6.89 0.32 -1.47
CA ILE A 98 -8.11 -0.21 -2.08
C ILE A 98 -9.25 -0.30 -1.07
N ILE A 99 -8.95 -0.72 0.16
CA ILE A 99 -9.95 -0.83 1.21
C ILE A 99 -10.45 0.55 1.61
N GLU A 100 -9.56 1.52 1.76
CA GLU A 100 -9.91 2.92 2.04
C GLU A 100 -10.79 3.50 0.93
N ASP A 101 -10.38 3.39 -0.33
CA ASP A 101 -11.15 3.85 -1.49
C ASP A 101 -12.54 3.18 -1.55
N SER A 102 -12.60 1.87 -1.29
CA SER A 102 -13.87 1.13 -1.26
C SER A 102 -14.78 1.63 -0.13
N LEU A 103 -14.22 1.87 1.06
CA LEU A 103 -14.96 2.40 2.21
C LEU A 103 -15.45 3.83 1.95
N GLU A 104 -14.67 4.68 1.29
CA GLU A 104 -15.09 6.02 0.89
C GLU A 104 -16.27 5.96 -0.07
N ILE A 105 -16.23 5.08 -1.08
CA ILE A 105 -17.33 4.89 -2.01
C ILE A 105 -18.59 4.42 -1.26
N ILE A 106 -18.47 3.44 -0.35
CA ILE A 106 -19.61 2.96 0.45
C ILE A 106 -20.19 4.09 1.28
N LYS A 107 -19.36 4.89 1.95
CA LYS A 107 -19.80 6.04 2.76
C LYS A 107 -20.53 7.09 1.93
N VAL A 108 -20.01 7.43 0.75
CA VAL A 108 -20.60 8.47 -0.13
C VAL A 108 -21.88 7.99 -0.81
N THR A 109 -21.94 6.70 -1.18
CA THR A 109 -23.09 6.15 -1.89
C THR A 109 -24.20 5.67 -0.96
N GLU A 110 -23.92 5.49 0.34
CA GLU A 110 -24.83 4.92 1.35
C GLU A 110 -25.39 3.52 0.97
N ILE A 111 -24.78 2.85 0.00
CA ILE A 111 -25.18 1.52 -0.47
C ILE A 111 -24.64 0.46 0.49
N THR A 112 -25.46 -0.55 0.78
CA THR A 112 -24.98 -1.76 1.47
C THR A 112 -24.36 -2.71 0.44
N PRO A 113 -23.03 -2.95 0.48
CA PRO A 113 -22.36 -3.70 -0.58
C PRO A 113 -22.77 -5.18 -0.52
N SER A 114 -23.45 -5.63 -1.57
CA SER A 114 -23.72 -7.05 -1.85
C SER A 114 -22.62 -7.65 -2.73
N LYS A 115 -22.08 -6.85 -3.68
CA LYS A 115 -21.00 -7.23 -4.59
C LYS A 115 -20.05 -6.06 -4.82
N ILE A 116 -18.76 -6.35 -4.87
CA ILE A 116 -17.72 -5.39 -5.24
C ILE A 116 -16.97 -5.93 -6.44
N TYR A 117 -16.81 -5.10 -7.46
CA TYR A 117 -16.06 -5.39 -8.67
C TYR A 117 -14.82 -4.48 -8.72
N TYR A 118 -13.65 -5.11 -8.81
CA TYR A 118 -12.37 -4.45 -9.01
C TYR A 118 -11.90 -4.67 -10.45
N TYR A 119 -11.72 -3.57 -11.19
CA TYR A 119 -11.19 -3.58 -12.55
C TYR A 119 -9.73 -3.17 -12.55
N ILE A 120 -8.87 -4.10 -12.99
CA ILE A 120 -7.42 -3.93 -12.99
C ILE A 120 -6.96 -3.25 -14.27
N ALA A 121 -5.95 -2.38 -14.15
CA ALA A 121 -5.34 -1.73 -15.30
C ALA A 121 -4.65 -2.73 -16.24
N SER A 122 -4.89 -2.56 -17.54
CA SER A 122 -4.27 -3.35 -18.61
C SER A 122 -2.75 -3.17 -18.63
N LYS A 123 -2.02 -4.17 -19.15
CA LYS A 123 -0.54 -4.18 -19.17
C LYS A 123 0.07 -2.91 -19.80
N TRP A 124 -0.53 -2.39 -20.87
CA TRP A 124 -0.03 -1.18 -21.53
C TRP A 124 -0.13 0.08 -20.64
N LYS A 125 -1.08 0.14 -19.70
CA LYS A 125 -1.20 1.25 -18.74
C LYS A 125 -0.05 1.24 -17.74
N TRP A 126 0.45 0.06 -17.36
CA TRP A 126 1.67 -0.10 -16.56
C TRP A 126 2.91 0.44 -17.27
N ASP A 127 3.08 0.12 -18.55
CA ASP A 127 4.21 0.64 -19.35
C ASP A 127 4.21 2.17 -19.40
N VAL A 128 3.02 2.77 -19.63
CA VAL A 128 2.85 4.23 -19.63
C VAL A 128 3.16 4.83 -18.26
N TYR A 129 2.67 4.19 -17.19
CA TYR A 129 2.83 4.66 -15.82
C TYR A 129 4.29 4.66 -15.37
N LEU A 130 5.02 3.56 -15.61
CA LEU A 130 6.45 3.47 -15.27
C LEU A 130 7.29 4.46 -16.09
N LYS A 131 7.02 4.60 -17.39
CA LYS A 131 7.69 5.60 -18.24
C LYS A 131 7.44 7.02 -17.74
N ALA A 132 6.20 7.35 -17.36
CA ALA A 132 5.88 8.66 -16.82
C ALA A 132 6.64 8.96 -15.53
N ILE A 133 6.77 7.98 -14.63
CA ILE A 133 7.56 8.13 -13.40
C ILE A 133 9.05 8.32 -13.72
N GLN A 134 9.60 7.52 -14.65
CA GLN A 134 10.99 7.62 -15.06
C GLN A 134 11.34 9.01 -15.62
N LEU A 135 10.52 9.53 -16.54
CA LEU A 135 10.74 10.84 -17.16
C LEU A 135 10.67 12.00 -16.15
N LEU A 136 9.84 11.86 -15.12
CA LEU A 136 9.77 12.85 -14.03
C LEU A 136 11.00 12.82 -13.13
N GLU A 137 11.56 11.65 -12.85
CA GLU A 137 12.82 11.52 -12.11
C GLU A 137 14.02 12.03 -12.94
N GLU A 138 13.96 11.92 -14.27
CA GLU A 138 14.93 12.52 -15.21
C GLU A 138 14.79 14.06 -15.32
N GLY A 139 13.76 14.65 -14.72
CA GLY A 139 13.57 16.11 -14.64
C GLY A 139 12.84 16.74 -15.82
N ILE A 140 12.12 15.95 -16.61
CA ILE A 140 11.36 16.45 -17.76
C ILE A 140 10.12 17.23 -17.30
N ASP A 141 9.84 18.36 -17.97
CA ASP A 141 8.65 19.17 -17.67
C ASP A 141 7.37 18.38 -17.95
N THR A 142 6.42 18.50 -17.02
CA THR A 142 5.07 17.93 -17.05
C THR A 142 4.34 18.15 -18.38
N LYS A 143 4.58 19.29 -19.04
CA LYS A 143 3.99 19.63 -20.36
C LYS A 143 4.63 18.87 -21.52
N MET A 144 5.89 18.43 -21.37
CA MET A 144 6.62 17.65 -22.37
C MET A 144 6.44 16.14 -22.17
N LEU A 145 6.06 15.70 -20.97
CA LEU A 145 5.83 14.29 -20.63
C LEU A 145 4.88 13.59 -21.61
N ILE A 146 3.77 14.26 -21.99
CA ILE A 146 2.82 13.72 -22.97
C ILE A 146 3.48 13.54 -24.34
N ARG A 147 4.29 14.51 -24.78
CA ARG A 147 4.97 14.45 -26.09
C ARG A 147 5.98 13.32 -26.13
N GLU A 148 6.72 13.13 -25.04
CA GLU A 148 7.79 12.15 -24.95
C GLU A 148 7.23 10.72 -24.93
N ILE A 149 6.19 10.47 -24.14
CA ILE A 149 5.52 9.16 -24.10
C ILE A 149 4.84 8.82 -25.43
N MET A 150 4.34 9.83 -26.14
CA MET A 150 3.71 9.64 -27.46
C MET A 150 4.72 9.37 -28.60
N LYS A 151 6.04 9.43 -28.35
CA LYS A 151 7.05 8.96 -29.31
C LYS A 151 7.03 7.45 -29.47
N ASP A 152 6.62 6.71 -28.44
CA ASP A 152 6.50 5.26 -28.50
C ASP A 152 5.37 4.80 -29.42
N GLN A 153 5.72 3.96 -30.40
CA GLN A 153 4.78 3.47 -31.40
C GLN A 153 3.65 2.61 -30.80
N SER A 154 3.93 1.86 -29.74
CA SER A 154 2.94 1.03 -29.05
C SER A 154 1.86 1.87 -28.35
N ILE A 155 2.26 2.97 -27.69
CA ILE A 155 1.35 3.85 -26.95
C ILE A 155 0.61 4.77 -27.92
N ARG A 156 1.30 5.26 -28.96
CA ARG A 156 0.69 6.09 -30.01
C ARG A 156 -0.44 5.38 -30.75
N SER A 157 -0.37 4.05 -30.90
CA SER A 157 -1.45 3.25 -31.50
C SER A 157 -2.78 3.34 -30.74
N LYS A 158 -2.74 3.63 -29.43
CA LYS A 158 -3.91 3.82 -28.56
C LYS A 158 -4.49 5.25 -28.63
N GLY A 159 -3.81 6.17 -29.33
CA GLY A 159 -4.33 7.48 -29.71
C GLY A 159 -4.91 8.30 -28.56
N SER A 160 -6.19 8.67 -28.68
CA SER A 160 -6.90 9.56 -27.75
C SER A 160 -7.10 8.96 -26.35
N ILE A 161 -7.15 7.62 -26.22
CA ILE A 161 -7.31 6.92 -24.94
C ILE A 161 -6.03 7.09 -24.09
N ALA A 162 -4.86 6.97 -24.72
CA ALA A 162 -3.58 7.19 -24.05
C ALA A 162 -3.44 8.63 -23.53
N ILE A 163 -3.92 9.63 -24.27
CA ILE A 163 -3.87 11.04 -23.85
C ILE A 163 -4.77 11.29 -22.63
N LYS A 164 -6.00 10.76 -22.65
CA LYS A 164 -6.92 10.86 -21.49
C LYS A 164 -6.30 10.21 -20.24
N PHE A 165 -5.72 9.03 -20.41
CA PHE A 165 -5.03 8.33 -19.34
C PHE A 165 -3.82 9.11 -18.81
N LEU A 166 -2.97 9.63 -19.71
CA LEU A 166 -1.82 10.47 -19.35
C LEU A 166 -2.21 11.70 -18.53
N ASN A 167 -3.28 12.38 -18.93
CA ASN A 167 -3.80 13.51 -18.16
C ASN A 167 -4.23 13.09 -16.76
N SER A 168 -4.95 11.96 -16.62
CA SER A 168 -5.36 11.46 -15.29
C SER A 168 -4.19 11.06 -14.39
N ILE A 169 -3.14 10.43 -14.92
CA ILE A 169 -2.00 10.00 -14.11
C ILE A 169 -1.02 11.13 -13.82
N SER A 170 -0.93 12.15 -14.69
CA SER A 170 0.03 13.25 -14.53
C SER A 170 -0.10 13.94 -13.17
N GLN A 171 -1.32 14.30 -12.78
CA GLN A 171 -1.59 14.94 -11.49
C GLN A 171 -1.23 14.02 -10.33
N LEU A 172 -1.52 12.72 -10.44
CA LEU A 172 -1.19 11.73 -9.42
C LEU A 172 0.32 11.60 -9.25
N ILE A 173 1.08 11.44 -10.34
CA ILE A 173 2.52 11.21 -10.24
C ILE A 173 3.27 12.45 -9.74
N ILE A 174 2.79 13.65 -10.05
CA ILE A 174 3.37 14.91 -9.57
C ILE A 174 3.18 15.07 -8.05
N THR A 175 2.00 14.73 -7.52
CA THR A 175 1.71 14.87 -6.09
C THR A 175 2.34 13.77 -5.24
N MET A 176 2.74 12.66 -5.85
CA MET A 176 3.43 11.56 -5.16
C MET A 176 4.80 11.98 -4.63
N ASP A 177 5.16 11.42 -3.49
CA ASP A 177 6.47 11.64 -2.88
C ASP A 177 7.61 11.07 -3.75
N LYS A 178 8.79 11.73 -3.70
CA LYS A 178 9.94 11.34 -4.52
C LYS A 178 10.45 9.94 -4.16
N ASP A 179 10.48 9.60 -2.87
CA ASP A 179 10.99 8.30 -2.42
C ASP A 179 10.03 7.18 -2.81
N TYR A 180 8.72 7.46 -2.79
CA TYR A 180 7.70 6.54 -3.28
C TYR A 180 7.85 6.25 -4.78
N ARG A 181 8.09 7.28 -5.61
CA ARG A 181 8.33 7.10 -7.05
C ARG A 181 9.56 6.23 -7.33
N LYS A 182 10.66 6.47 -6.63
CA LYS A 182 11.87 5.65 -6.74
C LYS A 182 11.64 4.19 -6.32
N ARG A 183 10.84 3.98 -5.28
CA ARG A 183 10.45 2.63 -4.83
C ARG A 183 9.62 1.90 -5.88
N ILE A 184 8.69 2.56 -6.55
CA ILE A 184 7.94 1.94 -7.66
C ILE A 184 8.88 1.56 -8.81
N LEU A 185 9.80 2.46 -9.19
CA LEU A 185 10.77 2.17 -10.26
C LEU A 185 11.69 0.99 -9.93
N SER A 186 12.09 0.83 -8.66
CA SER A 186 12.96 -0.27 -8.26
C SER A 186 12.24 -1.62 -8.21
N ILE A 187 10.93 -1.63 -7.90
CA ILE A 187 10.11 -2.84 -7.87
C ILE A 187 9.71 -3.28 -9.28
N GLY A 188 9.37 -2.32 -10.15
CA GLY A 188 8.85 -2.61 -11.49
C GLY A 188 7.35 -2.98 -11.50
N PRO A 189 6.85 -3.55 -12.62
CA PRO A 189 5.43 -3.83 -12.78
C PRO A 189 5.00 -4.98 -11.85
N LEU A 190 3.97 -4.73 -11.04
CA LEU A 190 3.37 -5.73 -10.16
C LEU A 190 2.23 -6.46 -10.89
N ASN A 191 2.11 -7.77 -10.65
CA ASN A 191 0.94 -8.51 -11.13
C ASN A 191 -0.26 -8.30 -10.19
N GLU A 192 -0.98 -7.20 -10.40
CA GLU A 192 -2.16 -6.83 -9.61
C GLU A 192 -3.23 -7.93 -9.56
N LEU A 193 -3.37 -8.69 -10.67
CA LEU A 193 -4.36 -9.77 -10.76
C LEU A 193 -4.07 -10.87 -9.73
N ASP A 194 -2.82 -11.31 -9.66
CA ASP A 194 -2.40 -12.35 -8.72
C ASP A 194 -2.48 -11.84 -7.29
N ILE A 195 -2.08 -10.58 -7.05
CA ILE A 195 -2.13 -9.94 -5.73
C ILE A 195 -3.57 -9.90 -5.22
N LEU A 196 -4.51 -9.40 -6.02
CA LEU A 196 -5.91 -9.31 -5.60
C LEU A 196 -6.55 -10.69 -5.46
N ASN A 197 -6.25 -11.63 -6.36
CA ASN A 197 -6.79 -12.99 -6.27
C ASN A 197 -6.31 -13.72 -5.01
N ASN A 198 -5.03 -13.62 -4.66
CA ASN A 198 -4.49 -14.20 -3.43
C ASN A 198 -5.15 -13.60 -2.17
N ASN A 199 -5.61 -12.36 -2.26
CA ASN A 199 -6.20 -11.62 -1.14
C ASN A 199 -7.73 -11.53 -1.18
N LYS A 200 -8.35 -12.18 -2.17
CA LYS A 200 -9.80 -12.16 -2.38
C LYS A 200 -10.58 -12.61 -1.15
N SER A 201 -10.19 -13.74 -0.57
CA SER A 201 -10.86 -14.30 0.61
C SER A 201 -10.89 -13.33 1.80
N PHE A 202 -9.81 -12.55 1.97
CA PHE A 202 -9.75 -11.53 3.02
C PHE A 202 -10.68 -10.35 2.71
N LEU A 203 -10.70 -9.87 1.47
CA LEU A 203 -11.59 -8.77 1.06
C LEU A 203 -13.06 -9.16 1.21
N GLU A 204 -13.42 -10.39 0.85
CA GLU A 204 -14.78 -10.93 1.03
C GLU A 204 -15.18 -11.01 2.51
N GLU A 205 -14.27 -11.44 3.40
CA GLU A 205 -14.51 -11.46 4.84
C GLU A 205 -14.60 -10.05 5.43
N TYR A 206 -13.74 -9.14 4.98
CA TYR A 206 -13.68 -7.76 5.45
C TYR A 206 -14.95 -6.98 5.12
N PHE A 207 -15.40 -7.04 3.87
CA PHE A 207 -16.61 -6.32 3.41
C PHE A 207 -17.90 -7.12 3.60
N LYS A 208 -17.81 -8.41 3.94
CA LYS A 208 -18.95 -9.34 4.05
C LYS A 208 -19.79 -9.41 2.78
N CYS A 209 -19.13 -9.29 1.62
CA CYS A 209 -19.76 -9.27 0.30
C CYS A 209 -18.96 -10.11 -0.69
N LYS A 210 -19.55 -10.41 -1.86
CA LYS A 210 -18.82 -11.13 -2.92
C LYS A 210 -17.89 -10.18 -3.65
N VAL A 211 -16.65 -10.60 -3.89
CA VAL A 211 -15.65 -9.79 -4.61
C VAL A 211 -15.38 -10.41 -5.98
N TYR A 212 -15.42 -9.60 -7.02
CA TYR A 212 -15.10 -9.96 -8.38
C TYR A 212 -13.91 -9.15 -8.85
N ILE A 213 -12.91 -9.82 -9.42
CA ILE A 213 -11.67 -9.20 -9.88
C ILE A 213 -11.57 -9.50 -11.38
N MET A 214 -11.43 -8.46 -12.18
CA MET A 214 -11.43 -8.57 -13.64
C MET A 214 -10.36 -7.66 -14.25
N LEU A 215 -9.78 -8.08 -15.36
CA LEU A 215 -8.97 -7.19 -16.19
C LEU A 215 -9.88 -6.20 -16.91
N ALA A 216 -9.45 -4.94 -17.03
CA ALA A 216 -10.24 -3.91 -17.70
C ALA A 216 -10.59 -4.29 -19.16
N ASP A 217 -9.69 -4.98 -19.86
CA ASP A 217 -9.89 -5.40 -21.25
C ASP A 217 -10.87 -6.59 -21.39
N GLU A 218 -11.10 -7.36 -20.31
CA GLU A 218 -11.90 -8.60 -20.31
C GLU A 218 -13.15 -8.48 -19.41
N ALA A 219 -13.55 -7.26 -19.06
CA ALA A 219 -14.67 -7.02 -18.17
C ALA A 219 -16.02 -7.39 -18.85
N TYR A 220 -16.57 -8.55 -18.52
CA TYR A 220 -17.90 -8.99 -18.98
C TYR A 220 -19.06 -8.20 -18.37
N TYR A 221 -18.83 -7.52 -17.25
CA TYR A 221 -19.85 -6.77 -16.52
C TYR A 221 -19.29 -5.42 -16.09
N ASP A 222 -19.68 -4.35 -16.79
CA ASP A 222 -19.34 -2.97 -16.42
C ASP A 222 -20.48 -2.01 -16.79
N PRO A 223 -21.53 -1.92 -15.95
CA PRO A 223 -22.70 -1.10 -16.25
C PRO A 223 -22.43 0.41 -16.26
N LYS A 224 -21.27 0.87 -15.77
CA LYS A 224 -20.89 2.30 -15.70
C LYS A 224 -19.61 2.65 -16.47
N SER A 225 -19.07 1.73 -17.27
CA SER A 225 -17.80 1.92 -18.01
C SER A 225 -16.65 2.38 -17.10
N LYS A 226 -16.60 1.88 -15.87
CA LYS A 226 -15.56 2.22 -14.89
C LYS A 226 -14.22 1.55 -15.20
N ALA A 227 -14.18 0.46 -15.95
CA ALA A 227 -12.97 -0.26 -16.32
C ALA A 227 -11.95 0.65 -17.04
N ASP A 228 -12.41 1.59 -17.86
CA ASP A 228 -11.56 2.54 -18.57
C ASP A 228 -10.77 3.47 -17.63
N GLN A 229 -11.32 3.75 -16.44
CA GLN A 229 -10.74 4.63 -15.44
C GLN A 229 -9.70 3.94 -14.55
N SER A 230 -9.44 2.65 -14.74
CA SER A 230 -8.45 1.93 -13.94
C SER A 230 -7.03 2.49 -14.16
N ILE A 231 -6.28 2.65 -13.08
CA ILE A 231 -4.90 3.13 -13.09
C ILE A 231 -4.04 2.06 -12.39
N PRO A 232 -2.79 1.82 -12.81
CA PRO A 232 -1.87 0.99 -12.05
C PRO A 232 -1.81 1.40 -10.57
N LEU A 233 -1.87 0.43 -9.66
CA LEU A 233 -1.95 0.63 -8.22
C LEU A 233 -3.23 1.34 -7.71
N ARG A 234 -4.20 1.61 -8.59
CA ARG A 234 -5.52 2.17 -8.27
C ARG A 234 -6.60 1.55 -9.19
N PRO A 235 -7.05 0.32 -8.90
CA PRO A 235 -8.08 -0.33 -9.70
C PRO A 235 -9.37 0.48 -9.64
N ALA A 236 -10.15 0.42 -10.72
CA ALA A 236 -11.47 1.03 -10.70
C ALA A 236 -12.44 0.17 -9.90
N ILE A 237 -13.26 0.80 -9.06
CA ILE A 237 -14.13 0.11 -8.10
C ILE A 237 -15.58 0.37 -8.45
N TYR A 238 -16.36 -0.70 -8.56
CA TYR A 238 -17.82 -0.64 -8.70
C TYR A 238 -18.48 -1.48 -7.59
N ILE A 239 -19.47 -0.91 -6.94
CA ILE A 239 -20.12 -1.50 -5.76
C ILE A 239 -21.62 -1.56 -6.05
N GLU A 240 -22.22 -2.71 -5.75
CA GLU A 240 -23.65 -3.00 -5.86
C GLU A 240 -24.23 -3.49 -4.54
#